data_AF-A0A942CP12-F1
#
_entry.id   AF-A0A942CP12-F1
#
_cell.length_a   1.000
_cell.length_b   1.000
_cell.length_c   1.000
_cell.angle_alpha   90.00
_cell.angle_beta   90.00
_cell.angle_gamma   90.00
#
_symmetry.space_group_name_H-M   'P 1'
#
loop_
_entity.id
_entity.type
_entity.pdbx_description
1 polymer ?
#
loop_
_entity_poly.entity_id
_entity_poly.type
_entity_poly.pdbx_seq_one_letter_code
_entity_poly.pdbx_strand_id
1 'polypeptide(L)'
;MPDTNPTDSDPLGIPLGELFAIIRASDESRTVERVGNAIVVTHDNFTTTIEVVPYEGPQPPDGGAQAVVRIRSVLIRELADALSTNERLALFNRMSTLGALTSENGDVYVGSRLTIFRGEEDAWRLHAVLILTAAETATDSLFGAVRRDLHGEPHADTPSLWQSDDFELAESYLSKYGVCEAGESELVAEFALGPDAVGAAAGGTNTALWQLSAASHPDAGGGLLGILTMPVETTRHGDLDATIADLNRLEMRPVDAPPHFGAWTRGAIDDTVAYCTFLPNLLHDVYGVAVTMSNWAFARAQWASRMLEAGSARPS
;
A
#
# COMPACT_ATOMS: atom_id res chain seq x y z
N MET A 1 -29.14 -30.81 15.02
CA MET A 1 -27.81 -30.33 14.60
C MET A 1 -27.86 -28.82 14.73
N PRO A 2 -26.88 -28.15 15.33
CA PRO A 2 -26.92 -26.71 15.38
C PRO A 2 -26.66 -26.17 13.98
N ASP A 3 -27.60 -25.37 13.47
CA ASP A 3 -27.44 -24.51 12.30
C ASP A 3 -26.28 -23.55 12.57
N THR A 4 -25.10 -23.85 12.06
CA THR A 4 -24.05 -22.85 11.91
C THR A 4 -24.34 -22.10 10.63
N ASN A 5 -24.99 -20.94 10.74
CA ASN A 5 -25.01 -19.97 9.66
C ASN A 5 -23.55 -19.69 9.26
N PRO A 6 -23.15 -19.85 7.98
CA PRO A 6 -21.77 -19.63 7.52
C PRO A 6 -21.26 -18.19 7.68
N THR A 7 -22.11 -17.28 8.16
CA THR A 7 -21.86 -15.83 8.26
C THR A 7 -21.19 -15.40 9.58
N ASP A 8 -21.10 -16.26 10.60
CA ASP A 8 -20.66 -15.89 11.96
C ASP A 8 -19.23 -16.33 12.33
N SER A 9 -18.49 -16.99 11.44
CA SER A 9 -17.10 -17.34 11.76
C SER A 9 -16.15 -16.21 11.36
N ASP A 10 -15.56 -15.54 12.34
CA ASP A 10 -14.40 -14.66 12.17
C ASP A 10 -13.17 -15.50 11.80
N PRO A 11 -12.78 -15.56 10.52
CA PRO A 11 -11.73 -16.46 10.07
C PRO A 11 -10.41 -16.06 10.70
N LEU A 12 -9.72 -17.02 11.31
CA LEU A 12 -8.44 -16.79 11.99
C LEU A 12 -8.51 -15.68 13.04
N GLY A 13 -9.69 -15.42 13.64
CA GLY A 13 -9.89 -14.36 14.63
C GLY A 13 -9.93 -12.94 14.06
N ILE A 14 -10.06 -12.80 12.74
CA ILE A 14 -10.24 -11.50 12.09
C ILE A 14 -11.74 -11.17 12.04
N PRO A 15 -12.18 -10.00 12.55
CA PRO A 15 -13.59 -9.55 12.54
C PRO A 15 -14.17 -9.30 11.14
N LEU A 16 -14.18 -10.30 10.28
CA LEU A 16 -14.61 -10.16 8.89
C LEU A 16 -16.12 -9.91 8.79
N GLY A 17 -16.90 -10.35 9.79
CA GLY A 17 -18.32 -10.01 9.89
C GLY A 17 -18.57 -8.52 10.07
N GLU A 18 -17.72 -7.82 10.82
CA GLU A 18 -17.79 -6.36 11.01
C GLU A 18 -17.53 -5.64 9.68
N LEU A 19 -16.46 -6.00 8.98
CA LEU A 19 -16.13 -5.43 7.67
C LEU A 19 -17.26 -5.65 6.66
N PHE A 20 -17.84 -6.85 6.62
CA PHE A 20 -18.96 -7.18 5.74
C PHE A 20 -20.19 -6.30 6.02
N ALA A 21 -20.53 -6.10 7.30
CA ALA A 21 -21.66 -5.26 7.67
C ALA A 21 -21.48 -3.80 7.23
N ILE A 22 -20.26 -3.26 7.36
CA ILE A 22 -19.92 -1.89 6.94
C ILE A 22 -20.00 -1.74 5.42
N ILE A 23 -19.36 -2.64 4.66
CA ILE A 23 -19.35 -2.59 3.18
C ILE A 23 -20.76 -2.73 2.62
N ARG A 24 -21.56 -3.65 3.16
CA ARG A 24 -22.94 -3.81 2.69
C ARG A 24 -23.80 -2.56 2.96
N ALA A 25 -23.47 -1.79 4.00
CA ALA A 25 -24.18 -0.56 4.35
C ALA A 25 -23.65 0.68 3.62
N SER A 26 -22.48 0.63 2.98
CA SER A 26 -21.86 1.79 2.31
C SER A 26 -22.58 2.14 1.00
N ASP A 27 -23.03 1.13 0.26
CA ASP A 27 -23.73 1.29 -1.02
C ASP A 27 -24.72 0.13 -1.26
N GLU A 28 -26.01 0.39 -1.04
CA GLU A 28 -27.09 -0.60 -1.21
C GLU A 28 -27.27 -1.06 -2.67
N SER A 29 -26.68 -0.36 -3.64
CA SER A 29 -26.76 -0.74 -5.05
C SER A 29 -25.75 -1.81 -5.45
N ARG A 30 -24.70 -2.03 -4.63
CA ARG A 30 -23.64 -3.01 -4.92
C ARG A 30 -24.03 -4.41 -4.47
N THR A 31 -23.62 -5.38 -5.26
CA THR A 31 -23.72 -6.79 -4.85
C THR A 31 -22.54 -7.11 -3.94
N VAL A 32 -22.84 -7.40 -2.66
CA VAL A 32 -21.86 -7.74 -1.63
C VAL A 32 -22.20 -9.11 -1.06
N GLU A 33 -21.28 -10.05 -1.19
CA GLU A 33 -21.45 -11.44 -0.77
C GLU A 33 -20.37 -11.89 0.19
N ARG A 34 -20.71 -12.84 1.07
CA ARG A 34 -19.76 -13.52 1.95
C ARG A 34 -19.54 -14.93 1.42
N VAL A 35 -18.30 -15.23 1.00
CA VAL A 35 -17.92 -16.53 0.44
C VAL A 35 -16.77 -17.11 1.25
N GLY A 36 -17.05 -18.07 2.14
CA GLY A 36 -16.03 -18.72 2.97
C GLY A 36 -15.26 -17.73 3.85
N ASN A 37 -13.97 -17.51 3.58
CA ASN A 37 -13.12 -16.54 4.27
C ASN A 37 -12.96 -15.20 3.53
N ALA A 38 -13.80 -14.96 2.51
CA ALA A 38 -13.77 -13.73 1.71
C ALA A 38 -15.09 -12.93 1.75
N ILE A 39 -14.98 -11.62 1.59
CA ILE A 39 -16.05 -10.72 1.15
C ILE A 39 -15.81 -10.43 -0.32
N VAL A 40 -16.84 -10.56 -1.15
CA VAL A 40 -16.79 -10.29 -2.58
C VAL A 40 -17.74 -9.13 -2.89
N VAL A 41 -17.21 -8.10 -3.53
CA VAL A 41 -17.95 -6.91 -3.98
C VAL A 41 -17.85 -6.83 -5.50
N THR A 42 -19.00 -6.84 -6.17
CA THR A 42 -19.06 -6.71 -7.63
C THR A 42 -19.26 -5.25 -8.03
N HIS A 43 -18.36 -4.76 -8.88
CA HIS A 43 -18.41 -3.44 -9.51
C HIS A 43 -18.59 -3.62 -11.03
N ASP A 44 -18.87 -2.52 -11.75
CA ASP A 44 -19.09 -2.57 -13.19
C ASP A 44 -17.89 -3.11 -13.99
N ASN A 45 -16.67 -2.74 -13.58
CA ASN A 45 -15.44 -3.00 -14.34
C ASN A 45 -14.41 -3.87 -13.59
N PHE A 46 -14.73 -4.31 -12.37
CA PHE A 46 -13.85 -5.14 -11.56
C PHE A 46 -14.63 -5.84 -10.45
N THR A 47 -14.01 -6.82 -9.81
CA THR A 47 -14.53 -7.47 -8.60
C THR A 47 -13.52 -7.37 -7.49
N THR A 48 -13.92 -6.79 -6.36
CA THR A 48 -13.08 -6.64 -5.18
C THR A 48 -13.30 -7.82 -4.25
N THR A 49 -12.24 -8.51 -3.87
CA THR A 49 -12.26 -9.59 -2.89
C THR A 49 -11.39 -9.20 -1.68
N ILE A 50 -11.99 -9.17 -0.50
CA ILE A 50 -11.29 -9.06 0.78
C ILE A 50 -11.21 -10.46 1.37
N GLU A 51 -10.05 -11.09 1.33
CA GLU A 51 -9.85 -12.47 1.77
C GLU A 51 -8.95 -12.53 3.00
N VAL A 52 -9.33 -13.36 3.97
CA VAL A 52 -8.50 -13.71 5.12
C VAL A 52 -7.88 -15.07 4.89
N VAL A 53 -6.55 -15.08 4.82
CA VAL A 53 -5.76 -16.29 4.55
C VAL A 53 -4.74 -16.56 5.66
N PRO A 54 -4.30 -17.81 5.83
CA PRO A 54 -3.19 -18.14 6.72
C PRO A 54 -1.91 -17.43 6.29
N TYR A 55 -1.08 -17.12 7.29
CA TYR A 55 0.30 -16.69 7.08
C TYR A 55 1.17 -17.84 6.56
N GLU A 56 1.97 -17.58 5.53
CA GLU A 56 2.87 -18.55 4.88
C GLU A 56 4.34 -18.15 5.11
N GLY A 57 4.85 -18.33 6.34
CA GLY A 57 6.24 -18.06 6.64
C GLY A 57 6.71 -18.69 7.96
N PRO A 58 8.00 -18.54 8.29
CA PRO A 58 8.49 -18.86 9.62
C PRO A 58 7.78 -17.97 10.64
N GLN A 59 7.24 -18.56 11.71
CA GLN A 59 6.57 -17.80 12.75
C GLN A 59 7.57 -16.90 13.49
N PRO A 60 7.29 -15.58 13.63
CA PRO A 60 8.11 -14.70 14.44
C PRO A 60 8.20 -15.17 15.90
N PRO A 61 9.34 -14.96 16.59
CA PRO A 61 9.55 -15.42 17.97
C PRO A 61 8.57 -14.84 19.00
N ASP A 62 8.07 -13.63 18.78
CA ASP A 62 7.48 -12.78 19.83
C ASP A 62 5.94 -12.67 19.80
N GLY A 63 5.23 -13.56 19.11
CA GLY A 63 3.75 -13.52 19.10
C GLY A 63 3.09 -14.13 17.88
N GLY A 64 3.85 -14.31 16.80
CA GLY A 64 3.40 -15.00 15.60
C GLY A 64 2.42 -14.18 14.76
N ALA A 65 2.57 -14.26 13.44
CA ALA A 65 1.57 -13.74 12.52
C ALA A 65 0.30 -14.59 12.61
N GLN A 66 -0.84 -13.94 12.86
CA GLN A 66 -2.14 -14.57 13.05
C GLN A 66 -2.80 -14.86 11.70
N ALA A 67 -2.91 -13.85 10.86
CA ALA A 67 -3.58 -13.93 9.57
C ALA A 67 -3.03 -12.89 8.60
N VAL A 68 -3.32 -13.07 7.33
CA VAL A 68 -3.10 -12.05 6.30
C VAL A 68 -4.45 -11.71 5.67
N VAL A 69 -4.76 -10.42 5.61
CA VAL A 69 -5.87 -9.89 4.83
C VAL A 69 -5.33 -9.46 3.48
N ARG A 70 -5.88 -9.99 2.39
CA ARG A 70 -5.59 -9.55 1.02
C ARG A 70 -6.82 -8.88 0.43
N ILE A 71 -6.60 -7.77 -0.23
CA ILE A 71 -7.62 -7.04 -0.98
C ILE A 71 -7.19 -7.11 -2.44
N ARG A 72 -8.04 -7.66 -3.30
CA ARG A 72 -7.77 -7.81 -4.73
C ARG A 72 -8.97 -7.34 -5.53
N SER A 73 -8.78 -6.29 -6.30
CA SER A 73 -9.77 -5.78 -7.24
C SER A 73 -9.40 -6.22 -8.65
N VAL A 74 -9.91 -7.39 -9.04
CA VAL A 74 -9.59 -8.04 -10.32
C VAL A 74 -10.35 -7.36 -11.45
N LEU A 75 -9.61 -6.87 -12.45
CA LEU A 75 -10.19 -6.14 -13.57
C LEU A 75 -10.88 -7.09 -14.55
N ILE A 76 -11.89 -6.58 -15.25
CA ILE A 76 -12.44 -7.28 -16.42
C ILE A 76 -11.36 -7.45 -17.50
N ARG A 77 -11.52 -8.47 -18.33
CA ARG A 77 -10.52 -8.89 -19.31
C ARG A 77 -10.11 -7.78 -20.26
N GLU A 78 -11.05 -6.97 -20.72
CA GLU A 78 -10.80 -5.86 -21.65
C GLU A 78 -9.82 -4.84 -21.08
N LEU A 79 -9.97 -4.49 -19.79
CA LEU A 79 -9.06 -3.60 -19.08
C LEU A 79 -7.73 -4.29 -18.76
N ALA A 80 -7.77 -5.56 -18.36
CA ALA A 80 -6.58 -6.34 -18.06
C ALA A 80 -5.66 -6.46 -19.28
N ASP A 81 -6.21 -6.81 -20.46
CA ASP A 81 -5.46 -6.93 -21.70
C ASP A 81 -4.81 -5.58 -22.08
N ALA A 82 -5.52 -4.47 -21.88
CA ALA A 82 -5.02 -3.12 -22.14
C ALA A 82 -3.87 -2.69 -21.20
N LEU A 83 -3.78 -3.27 -20.00
CA LEU A 83 -2.80 -2.86 -18.97
C LEU A 83 -1.69 -3.88 -18.73
N SER A 84 -1.71 -5.01 -19.43
CA SER A 84 -0.87 -6.20 -19.17
C SER A 84 0.66 -6.01 -19.30
N THR A 85 1.16 -4.84 -19.73
CA THR A 85 2.60 -4.59 -19.83
C THR A 85 3.16 -3.99 -18.54
N ASN A 86 4.35 -4.42 -18.12
CA ASN A 86 5.00 -3.92 -16.90
C ASN A 86 5.14 -2.39 -16.91
N GLU A 87 5.46 -1.79 -18.05
CA GLU A 87 5.54 -0.33 -18.24
C GLU A 87 4.22 0.37 -17.89
N ARG A 88 3.08 -0.15 -18.37
CA ARG A 88 1.76 0.43 -18.09
C ARG A 88 1.36 0.25 -16.63
N LEU A 89 1.64 -0.93 -16.06
CA LEU A 89 1.42 -1.18 -14.63
C LEU A 89 2.19 -0.17 -13.77
N ALA A 90 3.49 0.00 -14.04
CA ALA A 90 4.34 0.95 -13.33
C ALA A 90 3.86 2.40 -13.50
N LEU A 91 3.47 2.79 -14.72
CA LEU A 91 2.94 4.13 -15.02
C LEU A 91 1.67 4.43 -14.22
N PHE A 92 0.70 3.52 -14.21
CA PHE A 92 -0.56 3.71 -13.49
C PHE A 92 -0.33 3.79 -11.98
N ASN A 93 0.60 2.98 -11.45
CA ASN A 93 0.96 3.02 -10.04
C ASN A 93 1.45 4.39 -9.57
N ARG A 94 1.95 5.27 -10.47
CA ARG A 94 2.34 6.66 -10.11
C ARG A 94 1.18 7.51 -9.59
N MET A 95 -0.06 7.14 -9.89
CA MET A 95 -1.22 7.88 -9.38
C MET A 95 -1.30 7.84 -7.86
N SER A 96 -0.59 6.91 -7.20
CA SER A 96 -0.49 6.84 -5.74
C SER A 96 -1.87 6.63 -5.10
N THR A 97 -2.28 5.38 -4.92
CA THR A 97 -3.49 5.03 -4.16
C THR A 97 -3.13 4.11 -3.01
N LEU A 98 -4.12 3.51 -2.34
CA LEU A 98 -3.89 2.50 -1.30
C LEU A 98 -3.66 1.09 -1.85
N GLY A 99 -3.45 0.93 -3.16
CA GLY A 99 -3.14 -0.38 -3.75
C GLY A 99 -2.29 -0.30 -5.00
N ALA A 100 -1.64 -1.42 -5.33
CA ALA A 100 -0.80 -1.55 -6.51
C ALA A 100 -1.54 -2.26 -7.64
N LEU A 101 -1.55 -1.65 -8.82
CA LEU A 101 -1.87 -2.33 -10.07
C LEU A 101 -0.73 -3.30 -10.41
N THR A 102 -1.07 -4.59 -10.47
CA THR A 102 -0.11 -5.67 -10.71
C THR A 102 -0.74 -6.78 -11.55
N SER A 103 0.08 -7.73 -11.99
CA SER A 103 -0.38 -8.92 -12.70
C SER A 103 0.23 -10.20 -12.13
N GLU A 104 -0.60 -11.22 -11.95
CA GLU A 104 -0.22 -12.53 -11.44
C GLU A 104 -1.15 -13.60 -12.05
N ASN A 105 -0.57 -14.68 -12.56
CA ASN A 105 -1.31 -15.83 -13.11
C ASN A 105 -2.35 -15.50 -14.20
N GLY A 106 -2.13 -14.43 -14.97
CA GLY A 106 -3.02 -13.98 -16.04
C GLY A 106 -4.07 -12.95 -15.61
N ASP A 107 -4.24 -12.72 -14.31
CA ASP A 107 -5.09 -11.65 -13.80
C ASP A 107 -4.31 -10.33 -13.76
N VAL A 108 -5.02 -9.22 -13.99
CA VAL A 108 -4.55 -7.86 -13.66
C VAL A 108 -5.49 -7.32 -12.59
N TYR A 109 -4.93 -6.81 -11.50
CA TYR A 109 -5.71 -6.37 -10.35
C TYR A 109 -5.03 -5.24 -9.60
N VAL A 110 -5.81 -4.46 -8.86
CA VAL A 110 -5.30 -3.55 -7.83
C VAL A 110 -5.27 -4.29 -6.51
N GLY A 111 -4.11 -4.35 -5.85
CA GLY A 111 -3.87 -5.17 -4.67
C GLY A 111 -3.42 -4.39 -3.45
N SER A 112 -3.90 -4.80 -2.28
CA SER A 112 -3.41 -4.34 -0.97
C SER A 112 -3.33 -5.53 -0.01
N ARG A 113 -2.48 -5.46 1.01
CA ARG A 113 -2.28 -6.58 1.95
C ARG A 113 -1.91 -6.09 3.35
N LEU A 114 -2.49 -6.71 4.37
CA LEU A 114 -2.14 -6.49 5.78
C LEU A 114 -1.84 -7.82 6.47
N THR A 115 -0.69 -7.94 7.13
CA THR A 115 -0.48 -9.02 8.11
C THR A 115 -0.94 -8.53 9.47
N ILE A 116 -1.69 -9.36 10.17
CA ILE A 116 -2.17 -9.10 11.52
C ILE A 116 -1.42 -10.05 12.45
N PHE A 117 -0.80 -9.49 13.49
CA PHE A 117 -0.09 -10.26 14.51
C PHE A 117 -0.99 -10.48 15.73
N ARG A 118 -0.72 -11.55 16.48
CA ARG A 118 -1.45 -11.79 17.73
C ARG A 118 -1.15 -10.68 18.73
N GLY A 119 -2.17 -10.24 19.48
CA GLY A 119 -2.01 -9.16 20.46
C GLY A 119 -2.15 -7.75 19.89
N GLU A 120 -2.50 -7.61 18.60
CA GLU A 120 -2.76 -6.33 17.95
C GLU A 120 -4.26 -5.96 17.99
N GLU A 121 -5.03 -6.43 18.98
CA GLU A 121 -6.47 -6.14 19.06
C GLU A 121 -6.75 -4.62 19.14
N ASP A 122 -5.89 -3.87 19.84
CA ASP A 122 -6.00 -2.41 19.96
C ASP A 122 -5.73 -1.66 18.64
N ALA A 123 -5.03 -2.29 17.68
CA ALA A 123 -4.75 -1.72 16.36
C ALA A 123 -5.88 -1.96 15.35
N TRP A 124 -6.89 -2.78 15.69
CA TRP A 124 -7.96 -3.16 14.76
C TRP A 124 -8.67 -1.97 14.14
N ARG A 125 -8.89 -0.88 14.89
CA ARG A 125 -9.53 0.33 14.36
C ARG A 125 -8.77 0.93 13.17
N LEU A 126 -7.45 1.01 13.25
CA LEU A 126 -6.59 1.47 12.16
C LEU A 126 -6.64 0.48 10.99
N HIS A 127 -6.49 -0.81 11.29
CA HIS A 127 -6.50 -1.89 10.30
C HIS A 127 -7.80 -1.94 9.51
N ALA A 128 -8.94 -1.93 10.19
CA ALA A 128 -10.27 -1.96 9.58
C ALA A 128 -10.49 -0.78 8.65
N VAL A 129 -10.15 0.44 9.08
CA VAL A 129 -10.34 1.64 8.24
C VAL A 129 -9.44 1.61 7.00
N LEU A 130 -8.19 1.16 7.12
CA LEU A 130 -7.31 0.98 5.96
C LEU A 130 -7.83 -0.09 4.99
N ILE A 131 -8.29 -1.24 5.52
CA ILE A 131 -8.86 -2.32 4.71
C ILE A 131 -10.10 -1.82 3.95
N LEU A 132 -11.02 -1.16 4.65
CA LEU A 132 -12.25 -0.64 4.06
C LEU A 132 -11.94 0.41 2.99
N THR A 133 -11.05 1.35 3.28
CA THR A 133 -10.70 2.42 2.33
C THR A 133 -10.03 1.85 1.08
N ALA A 134 -9.08 0.91 1.25
CA ALA A 134 -8.43 0.28 0.11
C ALA A 134 -9.42 -0.51 -0.76
N ALA A 135 -10.33 -1.29 -0.14
CA ALA A 135 -11.33 -2.06 -0.87
C ALA A 135 -12.36 -1.18 -1.60
N GLU A 136 -12.73 -0.05 -1.02
CA GLU A 136 -13.78 0.83 -1.55
C GLU A 136 -13.27 1.85 -2.57
N THR A 137 -12.02 2.32 -2.44
CA THR A 137 -11.57 3.49 -3.21
C THR A 137 -10.31 3.27 -4.05
N ALA A 138 -9.46 2.27 -3.77
CA ALA A 138 -8.14 2.22 -4.40
C ALA A 138 -8.21 2.07 -5.94
N THR A 139 -9.10 1.21 -6.44
CA THR A 139 -9.27 0.97 -7.88
C THR A 139 -9.95 2.14 -8.58
N ASP A 140 -11.05 2.65 -8.01
CA ASP A 140 -11.77 3.77 -8.59
C ASP A 140 -10.91 5.04 -8.63
N SER A 141 -10.18 5.34 -7.55
CA SER A 141 -9.26 6.48 -7.52
C SER A 141 -8.09 6.34 -8.49
N LEU A 142 -7.56 5.12 -8.68
CA LEU A 142 -6.49 4.88 -9.65
C LEU A 142 -6.94 5.25 -11.08
N PHE A 143 -8.09 4.70 -11.51
CA PHE A 143 -8.60 4.97 -12.86
C PHE A 143 -9.18 6.37 -13.01
N GLY A 144 -9.81 6.89 -11.96
CA GLY A 144 -10.28 8.26 -11.90
C GLY A 144 -9.13 9.25 -12.07
N ALA A 145 -7.98 9.01 -11.44
CA ALA A 145 -6.82 9.87 -11.55
C ALA A 145 -6.22 9.83 -12.95
N VAL A 146 -6.06 8.64 -13.53
CA VAL A 146 -5.65 8.49 -14.94
C VAL A 146 -6.59 9.24 -15.88
N ARG A 147 -7.90 9.14 -15.66
CA ARG A 147 -8.91 9.84 -16.46
C ARG A 147 -8.74 11.35 -16.36
N ARG A 148 -8.52 11.89 -15.16
CA ARG A 148 -8.36 13.33 -14.93
C ARG A 148 -7.03 13.87 -15.47
N ASP A 149 -5.92 13.21 -15.16
CA ASP A 149 -4.58 13.65 -15.57
C ASP A 149 -4.35 13.49 -17.08
N LEU A 150 -4.74 12.34 -17.66
CA LEU A 150 -4.43 12.05 -19.07
C LEU A 150 -5.51 12.51 -20.05
N HIS A 151 -6.77 12.59 -19.61
CA HIS A 151 -7.89 13.01 -20.47
C HIS A 151 -8.42 14.41 -20.16
N GLY A 152 -7.79 15.13 -19.22
CA GLY A 152 -8.05 16.53 -18.95
C GLY A 152 -9.39 16.82 -18.29
N GLU A 153 -9.94 15.84 -17.55
CA GLU A 153 -11.11 16.09 -16.71
C GLU A 153 -10.73 16.93 -15.48
N PRO A 154 -11.65 17.72 -14.92
CA PRO A 154 -11.38 18.51 -13.73
C PRO A 154 -10.89 17.64 -12.56
N HIS A 155 -9.87 18.10 -11.85
CA HIS A 155 -9.39 17.44 -10.65
C HIS A 155 -10.38 17.64 -9.50
N ALA A 156 -10.36 16.75 -8.51
CA ALA A 156 -10.98 17.01 -7.22
C ALA A 156 -10.30 18.21 -6.54
N ASP A 157 -11.12 19.12 -6.01
CA ASP A 157 -10.68 20.45 -5.54
C ASP A 157 -10.74 20.59 -4.00
N THR A 158 -10.62 19.49 -3.27
CA THR A 158 -10.55 19.54 -1.81
C THR A 158 -9.09 19.71 -1.37
N PRO A 159 -8.77 20.63 -0.45
CA PRO A 159 -7.42 20.76 0.09
C PRO A 159 -7.10 19.61 1.06
N SER A 160 -5.83 19.32 1.26
CA SER A 160 -5.39 18.37 2.29
C SER A 160 -5.75 18.87 3.70
N LEU A 161 -6.19 17.96 4.56
CA LEU A 161 -6.45 18.25 5.97
C LEU A 161 -5.18 18.17 6.83
N TRP A 162 -4.12 17.50 6.38
CA TRP A 162 -2.88 17.36 7.13
C TRP A 162 -2.16 18.69 7.31
N GLN A 163 -1.75 18.99 8.54
CA GLN A 163 -1.12 20.24 8.96
C GLN A 163 0.28 19.99 9.57
N SER A 164 0.97 21.07 9.91
CA SER A 164 2.29 21.06 10.58
C SER A 164 2.36 20.09 11.75
N ASP A 165 1.36 20.08 12.63
CA ASP A 165 1.32 19.26 13.84
C ASP A 165 1.38 17.76 13.53
N ASP A 166 0.83 17.32 12.38
CA ASP A 166 0.89 15.92 11.94
C ASP A 166 2.30 15.53 11.51
N PHE A 167 3.01 16.44 10.85
CA PHE A 167 4.39 16.26 10.41
C PHE A 167 5.36 16.29 11.60
N GLU A 168 5.18 17.23 12.53
CA GLU A 168 5.95 17.30 13.79
C GLU A 168 5.75 16.02 14.62
N LEU A 169 4.52 15.51 14.68
CA LEU A 169 4.26 14.24 15.34
C LEU A 169 5.04 13.10 14.66
N ALA A 170 4.98 12.98 13.33
CA ALA A 170 5.73 11.94 12.61
C ALA A 170 7.25 12.08 12.77
N GLU A 171 7.79 13.29 12.75
CA GLU A 171 9.20 13.58 13.01
C GLU A 171 9.61 13.09 14.40
N SER A 172 8.83 13.39 15.45
CA SER A 172 9.16 12.98 16.83
C SER A 172 9.34 11.46 17.02
N TYR A 173 8.73 10.66 16.15
CA TYR A 173 8.92 9.21 16.09
C TYR A 173 10.08 8.81 15.18
N LEU A 174 10.18 9.43 14.00
CA LEU A 174 11.16 9.07 12.97
C LEU A 174 12.59 9.53 13.29
N SER A 175 12.79 10.63 14.01
CA SER A 175 14.12 11.12 14.40
C SER A 175 14.91 10.12 15.27
N LYS A 176 14.25 9.07 15.77
CA LYS A 176 14.89 7.95 16.48
C LYS A 176 15.62 6.98 15.54
N TYR A 177 15.24 6.96 14.26
CA TYR A 177 15.77 6.03 13.25
C TYR A 177 16.77 6.67 12.29
N GLY A 178 16.87 8.00 12.25
CA GLY A 178 17.76 8.69 11.33
C GLY A 178 17.54 10.20 11.29
N VAL A 179 18.05 10.82 10.23
CA VAL A 179 17.79 12.23 9.93
C VAL A 179 16.34 12.37 9.49
N CYS A 180 15.60 13.25 10.15
CA CYS A 180 14.22 13.57 9.82
C CYS A 180 14.01 15.06 10.09
N GLU A 181 13.32 15.73 9.17
CA GLU A 181 12.98 17.15 9.24
C GLU A 181 11.51 17.32 8.83
N ALA A 182 10.72 17.93 9.69
CA ALA A 182 9.36 18.38 9.39
C ALA A 182 9.34 19.87 9.00
N GLY A 183 8.52 20.20 8.01
CA GLY A 183 8.15 21.54 7.61
C GLY A 183 6.64 21.80 7.79
N GLU A 184 6.14 22.92 7.26
CA GLU A 184 4.73 23.32 7.44
C GLU A 184 3.74 22.36 6.76
N SER A 185 4.12 21.76 5.64
CA SER A 185 3.26 20.91 4.80
C SER A 185 3.93 19.63 4.31
N GLU A 186 5.12 19.32 4.81
CA GLU A 186 5.89 18.16 4.39
C GLU A 186 6.82 17.67 5.50
N LEU A 187 7.25 16.42 5.37
CA LEU A 187 8.29 15.81 6.17
C LEU A 187 9.22 15.03 5.25
N VAL A 188 10.51 15.12 5.52
CA VAL A 188 11.54 14.32 4.86
C VAL A 188 12.28 13.52 5.90
N ALA A 189 12.49 12.23 5.62
CA ALA A 189 13.29 11.35 6.45
C ALA A 189 14.25 10.51 5.61
N GLU A 190 15.44 10.31 6.13
CA GLU A 190 16.46 9.47 5.53
C GLU A 190 16.56 8.14 6.29
N PHE A 191 16.39 7.04 5.56
CA PHE A 191 16.38 5.69 6.12
C PHE A 191 17.65 4.94 5.74
N ALA A 192 18.44 4.57 6.75
CA ALA A 192 19.57 3.67 6.59
C ALA A 192 19.12 2.29 6.07
N LEU A 193 19.74 1.79 5.01
CA LEU A 193 19.46 0.46 4.45
C LEU A 193 20.35 -0.66 5.02
N GLY A 194 21.36 -0.31 5.82
CA GLY A 194 22.25 -1.26 6.48
C GLY A 194 22.97 -0.66 7.69
N PRO A 195 23.61 -1.49 8.53
CA PRO A 195 24.25 -1.06 9.77
C PRO A 195 25.43 -0.08 9.57
N ASP A 196 26.07 -0.12 8.39
CA ASP A 196 27.18 0.77 8.02
C ASP A 196 26.74 1.94 7.11
N ALA A 197 25.43 2.17 6.95
CA ALA A 197 24.94 3.24 6.10
C ALA A 197 25.33 4.61 6.66
N VAL A 198 26.09 5.36 5.87
CA VAL A 198 26.38 6.77 6.10
C VAL A 198 25.27 7.58 5.43
N GLY A 199 24.77 8.63 6.09
CA GLY A 199 23.76 9.50 5.49
C GLY A 199 24.26 10.21 4.22
N ALA A 200 23.35 10.55 3.32
CA ALA A 200 23.59 11.24 2.07
C ALA A 200 24.25 12.59 2.29
N ALA A 201 23.87 13.30 3.36
CA ALA A 201 24.51 14.55 3.79
C ALA A 201 26.01 14.38 4.13
N ALA A 202 26.45 13.17 4.47
CA ALA A 202 27.84 12.81 4.72
C ALA A 202 28.47 12.03 3.53
N GLY A 203 27.82 12.02 2.37
CA GLY A 203 28.31 11.40 1.14
C GLY A 203 28.09 9.89 1.03
N GLY A 204 27.24 9.31 1.88
CA GLY A 204 26.82 7.91 1.71
C GLY A 204 25.75 7.74 0.64
N THR A 205 25.67 6.56 0.05
CA THR A 205 24.73 6.23 -1.04
C THR A 205 23.76 5.10 -0.69
N ASN A 206 23.80 4.61 0.55
CA ASN A 206 23.03 3.43 0.99
C ASN A 206 21.85 3.80 1.89
N THR A 207 21.11 4.83 1.48
CA THR A 207 19.94 5.34 2.19
C THR A 207 18.76 5.49 1.24
N ALA A 208 17.56 5.27 1.77
CA ALA A 208 16.32 5.57 1.07
C ALA A 208 15.75 6.90 1.60
N LEU A 209 15.09 7.64 0.71
CA LEU A 209 14.45 8.91 1.05
C LEU A 209 12.95 8.71 1.20
N TRP A 210 12.41 9.00 2.39
CA TRP A 210 10.98 9.04 2.64
C TRP A 210 10.49 10.48 2.66
N GLN A 211 9.47 10.77 1.88
CA GLN A 211 8.83 12.07 1.81
C GLN A 211 7.35 11.90 2.09
N LEU A 212 6.83 12.66 3.05
CA LEU A 212 5.41 12.83 3.30
C LEU A 212 5.03 14.26 2.98
N SER A 213 3.94 14.48 2.26
CA SER A 213 3.48 15.84 1.97
C SER A 213 1.96 15.94 1.92
N ALA A 214 1.46 17.07 2.39
CA ALA A 214 0.08 17.47 2.20
C ALA A 214 -0.12 17.74 0.70
N ALA A 215 -0.94 16.93 0.03
CA ALA A 215 -1.09 16.92 -1.41
C ALA A 215 -2.55 16.80 -1.85
N SER A 216 -2.81 17.03 -3.14
CA SER A 216 -4.10 16.70 -3.76
C SER A 216 -3.91 15.59 -4.78
N HIS A 217 -4.66 14.52 -4.62
CA HIS A 217 -4.76 13.43 -5.58
C HIS A 217 -5.81 13.79 -6.65
N PRO A 218 -5.55 13.57 -7.95
CA PRO A 218 -6.42 14.06 -9.02
C PRO A 218 -7.89 13.64 -8.86
N ASP A 219 -8.16 12.42 -8.37
CA ASP A 219 -9.53 11.92 -8.16
C ASP A 219 -10.03 11.98 -6.71
N ALA A 220 -9.13 11.77 -5.74
CA ALA A 220 -9.53 11.64 -4.33
C ALA A 220 -9.52 12.99 -3.60
N GLY A 221 -8.96 14.01 -4.24
CA GLY A 221 -8.79 15.35 -3.69
C GLY A 221 -7.71 15.39 -2.62
N GLY A 222 -7.90 16.20 -1.61
CA GLY A 222 -6.91 16.43 -0.55
C GLY A 222 -6.55 15.18 0.24
N GLY A 223 -5.27 15.07 0.59
CA GLY A 223 -4.77 14.01 1.44
C GLY A 223 -3.28 14.09 1.74
N LEU A 224 -2.72 12.96 2.18
CA LEU A 224 -1.29 12.80 2.48
C LEU A 224 -0.64 11.90 1.43
N LEU A 225 0.31 12.44 0.68
CA LEU A 225 1.13 11.68 -0.26
C LEU A 225 2.40 11.20 0.45
N GLY A 226 2.72 9.93 0.29
CA GLY A 226 3.97 9.33 0.75
C GLY A 226 4.77 8.76 -0.41
N ILE A 227 6.05 9.11 -0.50
CA ILE A 227 6.98 8.58 -1.51
C ILE A 227 8.26 8.11 -0.82
N LEU A 228 8.57 6.82 -0.97
CA LEU A 228 9.83 6.20 -0.56
C LEU A 228 10.68 5.96 -1.80
N THR A 229 11.77 6.70 -1.96
CA THR A 229 12.70 6.54 -3.08
C THR A 229 13.89 5.70 -2.66
N MET A 230 14.14 4.61 -3.40
CA MET A 230 15.32 3.76 -3.22
C MET A 230 16.55 4.36 -3.94
N PRO A 231 17.77 4.14 -3.43
CA PRO A 231 18.97 4.69 -4.05
C PRO A 231 19.29 4.03 -5.40
N VAL A 232 19.82 4.83 -6.33
CA VAL A 232 20.13 4.44 -7.73
C VAL A 232 20.99 3.19 -7.80
N GLU A 233 21.98 3.07 -6.92
CA GLU A 233 22.91 1.95 -6.87
C GLU A 233 22.20 0.62 -6.61
N THR A 234 21.06 0.64 -5.92
CA THR A 234 20.27 -0.57 -5.62
C THR A 234 19.31 -0.92 -6.76
N THR A 235 19.04 0.01 -7.67
CA THR A 235 17.99 -0.13 -8.71
C THR A 235 18.56 -0.31 -10.11
N ARG A 236 19.87 -0.14 -10.32
CA ARG A 236 20.51 -0.09 -11.64
C ARG A 236 20.77 -1.47 -12.28
N HIS A 237 19.85 -2.42 -12.12
CA HIS A 237 20.02 -3.77 -12.61
C HIS A 237 18.83 -4.20 -13.49
N GLY A 238 19.12 -4.59 -14.74
CA GLY A 238 18.14 -5.21 -15.63
C GLY A 238 17.03 -4.28 -16.11
N ASP A 239 15.84 -4.86 -16.29
CA ASP A 239 14.62 -4.16 -16.68
C ASP A 239 13.91 -3.61 -15.43
N LEU A 240 13.86 -2.27 -15.33
CA LEU A 240 13.26 -1.56 -14.20
C LEU A 240 11.77 -1.87 -14.04
N ASP A 241 11.01 -1.93 -15.13
CA ASP A 241 9.57 -2.17 -15.07
C ASP A 241 9.30 -3.62 -14.64
N ALA A 242 10.12 -4.56 -15.12
CA ALA A 242 10.06 -5.94 -14.63
C ALA A 242 10.37 -6.04 -13.14
N THR A 243 11.37 -5.29 -12.66
CA THR A 243 11.73 -5.22 -11.24
C THR A 243 10.59 -4.63 -10.40
N ILE A 244 9.98 -3.53 -10.85
CA ILE A 244 8.81 -2.92 -10.20
C ILE A 244 7.63 -3.90 -10.15
N ALA A 245 7.36 -4.59 -11.26
CA ALA A 245 6.30 -5.59 -11.33
C ALA A 245 6.56 -6.77 -10.37
N ASP A 246 7.81 -7.22 -10.26
CA ASP A 246 8.21 -8.25 -9.30
C ASP A 246 8.02 -7.80 -7.85
N LEU A 247 8.42 -6.58 -7.50
CA LEU A 247 8.21 -6.04 -6.16
C LEU A 247 6.72 -5.97 -5.81
N ASN A 248 5.87 -5.44 -6.71
CA ASN A 248 4.42 -5.40 -6.50
C ASN A 248 3.79 -6.79 -6.38
N ARG A 249 4.30 -7.80 -7.10
CA ARG A 249 3.87 -9.20 -6.90
C ARG A 249 4.30 -9.73 -5.53
N LEU A 250 5.54 -9.46 -5.11
CA LEU A 250 6.07 -9.92 -3.84
C LEU A 250 5.31 -9.34 -2.64
N GLU A 251 4.89 -8.08 -2.72
CA GLU A 251 4.08 -7.38 -1.72
C GLU A 251 2.73 -8.08 -1.42
N MET A 252 2.17 -8.80 -2.40
CA MET A 252 0.90 -9.51 -2.26
C MET A 252 1.01 -10.90 -1.62
N ARG A 253 2.24 -11.39 -1.39
CA ARG A 253 2.46 -12.69 -0.74
C ARG A 253 2.03 -12.66 0.73
N PRO A 254 1.47 -13.75 1.27
CA PRO A 254 1.03 -13.83 2.67
C PRO A 254 2.19 -14.09 3.64
N VAL A 255 3.29 -13.34 3.49
CA VAL A 255 4.53 -13.47 4.27
C VAL A 255 4.68 -12.30 5.24
N ASP A 256 5.71 -12.37 6.08
CA ASP A 256 6.06 -11.26 6.98
C ASP A 256 6.75 -10.18 6.15
N ALA A 257 5.99 -9.14 5.88
CA ALA A 257 6.38 -7.96 5.14
C ALA A 257 5.59 -6.76 5.68
N PRO A 258 6.12 -5.53 5.58
CA PRO A 258 5.40 -4.32 5.96
C PRO A 258 4.06 -4.23 5.23
N PRO A 259 2.95 -3.83 5.89
CA PRO A 259 1.64 -3.75 5.25
C PRO A 259 1.67 -3.00 3.92
N HIS A 260 1.01 -3.54 2.90
CA HIS A 260 1.02 -3.05 1.54
C HIS A 260 -0.25 -2.24 1.26
N PHE A 261 -0.12 -0.91 1.34
CA PHE A 261 -1.15 0.07 1.02
C PHE A 261 -0.58 1.17 0.14
N GLY A 262 -0.34 0.86 -1.13
CA GLY A 262 0.46 1.68 -2.03
C GLY A 262 1.05 0.83 -3.14
N ALA A 263 2.01 1.38 -3.89
CA ALA A 263 2.56 0.69 -5.05
C ALA A 263 4.03 1.03 -5.30
N TRP A 264 4.81 0.04 -5.71
CA TRP A 264 6.09 0.27 -6.36
C TRP A 264 5.87 0.82 -7.76
N THR A 265 6.68 1.81 -8.12
CA THR A 265 6.64 2.55 -9.38
C THR A 265 8.03 3.11 -9.71
N ARG A 266 8.13 3.83 -10.83
CA ARG A 266 9.33 4.58 -11.19
C ARG A 266 9.43 5.85 -10.34
N GLY A 267 10.58 6.06 -9.75
CA GLY A 267 10.94 7.30 -9.05
C GLY A 267 11.09 8.48 -9.99
N ALA A 268 11.10 9.69 -9.43
CA ALA A 268 11.23 10.92 -10.20
C ALA A 268 12.66 11.18 -10.71
N ILE A 269 13.66 10.61 -10.03
CA ILE A 269 15.08 10.82 -10.29
C ILE A 269 15.67 9.54 -10.90
N ASP A 270 16.43 9.71 -12.00
CA ASP A 270 17.34 8.71 -12.59
C ASP A 270 16.75 7.30 -12.79
N ASP A 271 15.45 7.20 -13.09
CA ASP A 271 14.75 5.91 -13.25
C ASP A 271 14.96 4.98 -12.03
N THR A 272 14.92 5.56 -10.82
CA THR A 272 14.94 4.81 -9.56
C THR A 272 13.64 4.03 -9.33
N VAL A 273 13.66 3.11 -8.38
CA VAL A 273 12.45 2.47 -7.84
C VAL A 273 11.93 3.33 -6.69
N ALA A 274 10.63 3.62 -6.70
CA ALA A 274 9.96 4.29 -5.59
C ALA A 274 8.70 3.53 -5.15
N TYR A 275 8.35 3.60 -3.87
CA TYR A 275 7.05 3.19 -3.37
C TYR A 275 6.21 4.43 -3.08
N CYS A 276 5.01 4.48 -3.62
CA CYS A 276 4.10 5.60 -3.41
C CYS A 276 2.80 5.13 -2.75
N THR A 277 2.21 6.01 -1.94
CA THR A 277 0.95 5.78 -1.25
C THR A 277 0.23 7.10 -1.08
N PHE A 278 -1.09 7.08 -1.08
CA PHE A 278 -1.90 8.26 -0.80
C PHE A 278 -2.99 7.94 0.22
N LEU A 279 -3.01 8.70 1.31
CA LEU A 279 -4.06 8.65 2.31
C LEU A 279 -5.06 9.79 2.05
N PRO A 280 -6.28 9.51 1.56
CA PRO A 280 -7.30 10.56 1.40
C PRO A 280 -7.71 11.16 2.74
N ASN A 281 -8.22 12.40 2.74
CA ASN A 281 -8.72 13.14 3.92
C ASN A 281 -9.61 12.34 4.89
N LEU A 282 -10.35 11.33 4.41
CA LEU A 282 -11.14 10.46 5.28
C LEU A 282 -10.30 9.69 6.32
N LEU A 283 -8.99 9.51 6.07
CA LEU A 283 -8.04 8.85 6.96
C LEU A 283 -7.37 9.81 7.95
N HIS A 284 -7.55 11.13 7.79
CA HIS A 284 -6.89 12.13 8.63
C HIS A 284 -7.19 11.92 10.13
N ASP A 285 -8.44 11.63 10.46
CA ASP A 285 -8.88 11.46 11.85
C ASP A 285 -8.48 10.09 12.47
N VAL A 286 -7.81 9.24 11.70
CA VAL A 286 -7.26 7.98 12.20
C VAL A 286 -5.95 8.28 12.93
N TYR A 287 -6.05 8.35 14.26
CA TYR A 287 -4.92 8.69 15.12
C TYR A 287 -3.65 7.89 14.78
N GLY A 288 -2.55 8.61 14.52
CA GLY A 288 -1.25 8.01 14.28
C GLY A 288 -1.09 7.29 12.93
N VAL A 289 -2.04 7.43 11.99
CA VAL A 289 -1.92 6.77 10.66
C VAL A 289 -0.66 7.23 9.92
N ALA A 290 -0.34 8.53 9.93
CA ALA A 290 0.87 9.06 9.29
C ALA A 290 2.16 8.47 9.90
N VAL A 291 2.21 8.41 11.24
CA VAL A 291 3.32 7.77 11.98
C VAL A 291 3.44 6.29 11.64
N THR A 292 2.31 5.59 11.56
CA THR A 292 2.29 4.16 11.25
C THR A 292 2.76 3.89 9.82
N MET A 293 2.28 4.68 8.85
CA MET A 293 2.73 4.60 7.46
C MET A 293 4.23 4.89 7.32
N SER A 294 4.74 5.86 8.06
CA SER A 294 6.18 6.17 8.15
C SER A 294 7.02 5.01 8.71
N ASN A 295 6.56 4.36 9.80
CA ASN A 295 7.24 3.17 10.33
C ASN A 295 7.21 2.01 9.32
N TRP A 296 6.10 1.81 8.63
CA TRP A 296 6.00 0.82 7.57
C TRP A 296 6.89 1.16 6.37
N ALA A 297 7.05 2.44 6.01
CA ALA A 297 7.98 2.87 4.99
C ALA A 297 9.44 2.56 5.35
N PHE A 298 9.84 2.79 6.61
CA PHE A 298 11.17 2.41 7.09
C PHE A 298 11.42 0.90 6.97
N ALA A 299 10.49 0.08 7.47
CA ALA A 299 10.60 -1.37 7.35
C ALA A 299 10.58 -1.83 5.87
N ARG A 300 9.82 -1.13 5.01
CA ARG A 300 9.72 -1.41 3.58
C ARG A 300 11.00 -1.08 2.83
N ALA A 301 11.69 0.00 3.19
CA ALA A 301 12.98 0.35 2.62
C ALA A 301 14.01 -0.80 2.82
N GLN A 302 14.09 -1.31 4.04
CA GLN A 302 14.97 -2.45 4.36
C GLN A 302 14.54 -3.75 3.69
N TRP A 303 13.24 -4.00 3.61
CA TRP A 303 12.70 -5.15 2.89
C TRP A 303 13.05 -5.09 1.39
N ALA A 304 12.80 -3.95 0.75
CA ALA A 304 13.02 -3.76 -0.69
C ALA A 304 14.50 -3.84 -1.05
N SER A 305 15.39 -3.23 -0.25
CA SER A 305 16.84 -3.35 -0.44
C SER A 305 17.29 -4.81 -0.49
N ARG A 306 16.85 -5.65 0.47
CA ARG A 306 17.17 -7.09 0.46
C ARG A 306 16.61 -7.83 -0.75
N MET A 307 15.41 -7.47 -1.22
CA MET A 307 14.80 -8.10 -2.39
C MET A 307 15.56 -7.73 -3.68
N LEU A 308 15.97 -6.47 -3.82
CA LEU A 308 16.72 -5.97 -4.97
C LEU A 308 18.14 -6.56 -5.04
N GLU A 309 18.82 -6.68 -3.90
CA GLU A 309 20.12 -7.38 -3.79
C GLU A 309 20.00 -8.86 -4.19
N ALA A 310 18.98 -9.56 -3.69
CA ALA A 310 18.74 -10.97 -4.01
C ALA A 310 18.35 -11.18 -5.49
N GLY A 311 17.63 -10.22 -6.09
CA GLY A 311 17.26 -10.23 -7.50
C GLY A 311 18.47 -10.05 -8.42
N SER A 312 19.38 -9.16 -8.04
CA SER A 312 20.61 -8.85 -8.78
C SER A 312 21.63 -10.01 -8.78
N ALA A 313 21.51 -10.93 -7.81
CA ALA A 313 22.34 -12.14 -7.72
C ALA A 313 21.88 -13.29 -8.64
N ARG A 314 20.74 -13.18 -9.34
CA ARG A 314 20.29 -14.21 -10.28
C ARG A 314 20.97 -14.02 -11.64
N PRO A 315 21.66 -15.04 -12.20
CA PRO A 315 22.23 -14.94 -13.53
C PRO A 315 21.11 -14.82 -14.58
N SER A 316 21.28 -13.85 -15.49
CA SER A 316 20.44 -13.60 -16.66
C SER A 316 20.35 -14.80 -17.60
#